data_AF-A0A522D4R0-F1
#
_entry.id   AF-A0A522D4R0-F1
#
_cell.length_a   1.000
_cell.length_b   1.000
_cell.length_c   1.000
_cell.angle_alpha   90.00
_cell.angle_beta   90.00
_cell.angle_gamma   90.00
#
_symmetry.space_group_name_H-M   'P 1'
#
loop_
_entity.id
_entity.type
_entity.pdbx_description
1 polymer ?
#
loop_
_entity_poly.entity_id
_entity_poly.type
_entity_poly.pdbx_seq_one_letter_code
_entity_poly.pdbx_strand_id
1 'polypeptide(L)'
;MKTAKWKGIVGVILLLCSLAAAGEVSAKERKDVILVLDTSLSMVGQGGNNIMPMVKKSLEEFIGQLNEGDSLTFVTFDSEVKTWPTVSLQSKDAKDILKKYITMVEAKGQWTYTQAMLVSVFKTARELEEKDKSRNTVIVVLTDGVDDPPPGFRGDTLTIKDVGATDKDWFIYLVNLGELKNNPKFAKLQQDIGGNTTVVDASGEVQKALEKDLMKDMDKAVEARRSFWQSPLFYALIGLVVLLAAFLTYRRMSGVKVTGHLEYWDHTMMDPYVKSFDITRHAAKVILVGKGHGIALTIHELQVHDPFKLFAKRDKNAIHVYAEAGKDAELARVKGEPGSPLNDGDVFKVANYSFRYTVS
;
A
#
# COMPACT_ATOMS: atom_id res chain seq x y z
N MET A 1 -4.50 40.69 3.72
CA MET A 1 -4.29 39.53 2.82
C MET A 1 -3.83 38.34 3.62
N LYS A 2 -4.66 37.29 3.78
CA LYS A 2 -4.25 36.03 4.41
C LYS A 2 -3.76 35.07 3.32
N THR A 3 -2.44 34.99 3.15
CA THR A 3 -1.73 33.99 2.31
C THR A 3 -1.73 32.63 3.01
N ALA A 4 -2.92 32.12 3.34
CA ALA A 4 -3.08 30.84 4.01
C ALA A 4 -3.91 29.93 3.11
N LYS A 5 -3.24 29.04 2.37
CA LYS A 5 -3.70 27.70 1.95
C LYS A 5 -2.82 27.06 0.86
N TRP A 6 -2.00 27.82 0.13
CA TRP A 6 -1.13 27.25 -0.91
C TRP A 6 0.10 26.51 -0.34
N LYS A 7 0.71 27.03 0.74
CA LYS A 7 1.87 26.40 1.39
C LYS A 7 1.58 24.97 1.90
N GLY A 8 0.34 24.68 2.26
CA GLY A 8 -0.07 23.34 2.72
C GLY A 8 -0.08 22.29 1.60
N ILE A 9 -0.52 22.66 0.39
CA ILE A 9 -0.61 21.73 -0.74
C ILE A 9 0.79 21.38 -1.27
N VAL A 10 1.67 22.38 -1.37
CA VAL A 10 3.06 22.15 -1.79
C VAL A 10 3.81 21.29 -0.75
N GLY A 11 3.57 21.52 0.54
CA GLY A 11 4.15 20.70 1.61
C GLY A 11 3.70 19.23 1.55
N VAL A 12 2.43 18.97 1.25
CA VAL A 12 1.90 17.60 1.11
C VAL A 12 2.47 16.89 -0.13
N ILE A 13 2.62 17.60 -1.25
CA ILE A 13 3.24 17.04 -2.47
C ILE A 13 4.73 16.73 -2.24
N LEU A 14 5.46 17.63 -1.56
CA LEU A 14 6.88 17.41 -1.24
C LEU A 14 7.07 16.24 -0.26
N LEU A 15 6.17 16.08 0.72
CA LEU A 15 6.18 14.95 1.65
C LEU A 15 5.88 13.61 0.95
N LEU A 16 4.94 13.60 -0.01
CA LEU A 16 4.61 12.43 -0.83
C LEU A 16 5.76 12.05 -1.79
N CYS A 17 6.44 13.04 -2.38
CA CYS A 17 7.64 12.81 -3.21
C CYS A 17 8.82 12.28 -2.39
N SER A 18 9.03 12.76 -1.16
CA SER A 18 10.09 12.24 -0.28
C SER A 18 9.80 10.81 0.21
N LEU A 19 8.53 10.45 0.39
CA LEU A 19 8.13 9.07 0.70
C LEU A 19 8.32 8.12 -0.48
N ALA A 20 8.13 8.61 -1.73
CA ALA A 20 8.40 7.83 -2.93
C ALA A 20 9.90 7.61 -3.19
N ALA A 21 10.77 8.56 -2.81
CA ALA A 21 12.22 8.46 -2.99
C ALA A 21 12.93 7.60 -1.92
N ALA A 22 12.28 7.31 -0.79
CA ALA A 22 12.85 6.50 0.28
C ALA A 22 12.67 4.97 0.07
N GLY A 23 12.08 4.54 -1.04
CA GLY A 23 11.58 3.18 -1.26
C GLY A 23 12.49 2.19 -2.00
N GLU A 24 13.76 2.53 -2.28
CA GLU A 24 14.66 1.64 -3.05
C GLU A 24 15.92 1.19 -2.29
N VAL A 25 15.85 1.07 -0.97
CA VAL A 25 16.71 0.06 -0.30
C VAL A 25 15.90 -1.23 -0.31
N SER A 26 16.04 -1.99 -1.39
CA SER A 26 15.48 -3.33 -1.53
C SER A 26 16.14 -4.28 -0.52
N ALA A 27 15.76 -4.18 0.75
CA ALA A 27 16.00 -5.24 1.71
C ALA A 27 15.18 -6.45 1.24
N LYS A 28 15.86 -7.46 0.70
CA LYS A 28 15.24 -8.74 0.32
C LYS A 28 14.44 -9.23 1.53
N GLU A 29 13.15 -9.50 1.35
CA GLU A 29 12.28 -9.89 2.47
C GLU A 29 12.81 -11.16 3.12
N ARG A 30 12.91 -11.13 4.45
CA ARG A 30 13.42 -12.25 5.22
C ARG A 30 12.37 -13.35 5.28
N LYS A 31 12.80 -14.60 5.10
CA LYS A 31 11.91 -15.76 5.09
C LYS A 31 12.23 -16.76 6.21
N ASP A 32 11.21 -17.48 6.63
CA ASP A 32 11.28 -18.62 7.53
C ASP A 32 11.07 -19.88 6.72
N VAL A 33 12.14 -20.65 6.55
CA VAL A 33 12.17 -21.86 5.74
C VAL A 33 12.04 -23.06 6.68
N ILE A 34 10.96 -23.83 6.54
CA ILE A 34 10.81 -25.13 7.19
C ILE A 34 11.17 -26.20 6.19
N LEU A 35 12.33 -26.81 6.39
CA LEU A 35 12.85 -27.86 5.53
C LEU A 35 12.51 -29.22 6.15
N VAL A 36 11.72 -30.01 5.45
CA VAL A 36 11.19 -31.29 5.91
C VAL A 36 11.78 -32.41 5.06
N LEU A 37 12.44 -33.38 5.69
CA LEU A 37 13.10 -34.51 5.02
C LEU A 37 12.50 -35.83 5.48
N ASP A 38 12.08 -36.64 4.52
CA ASP A 38 11.68 -38.03 4.72
C ASP A 38 12.90 -38.90 5.10
N THR A 39 12.77 -39.67 6.19
CA THR A 39 13.79 -40.57 6.73
C THR A 39 13.33 -42.03 6.78
N SER A 40 12.30 -42.37 6.02
CA SER A 40 11.83 -43.73 5.84
C SER A 40 12.81 -44.60 5.05
N LEU A 41 12.72 -45.91 5.20
CA LEU A 41 13.59 -46.88 4.52
C LEU A 41 13.43 -46.87 3.00
N SER A 42 12.33 -46.34 2.45
CA SER A 42 12.16 -46.21 1.00
C SER A 42 13.15 -45.20 0.39
N MET A 43 13.61 -44.21 1.17
CA MET A 43 14.66 -43.25 0.77
C MET A 43 16.06 -43.88 0.57
N VAL A 44 16.30 -45.05 1.17
CA VAL A 44 17.52 -45.86 0.96
C VAL A 44 17.25 -47.07 0.06
N GLY A 45 16.05 -47.16 -0.49
CA GLY A 45 15.65 -48.17 -1.46
C GLY A 45 15.53 -49.56 -0.84
N GLN A 46 14.42 -49.86 -0.15
CA GLN A 46 14.02 -51.24 0.12
C GLN A 46 13.81 -51.98 -1.23
N GLY A 47 14.92 -52.49 -1.81
CA GLY A 47 14.99 -53.11 -3.14
C GLY A 47 15.41 -52.22 -4.32
N GLY A 48 16.01 -51.03 -4.11
CA GLY A 48 16.33 -50.07 -5.20
C GLY A 48 17.53 -49.14 -4.96
N ASN A 49 17.59 -48.01 -5.68
CA ASN A 49 18.69 -47.03 -5.61
C ASN A 49 18.62 -46.16 -4.34
N ASN A 50 19.76 -45.98 -3.66
CA ASN A 50 19.88 -45.12 -2.49
C ASN A 50 19.95 -43.63 -2.89
N ILE A 51 18.86 -42.89 -2.69
CA ILE A 51 18.76 -41.47 -3.05
C ILE A 51 19.22 -40.52 -1.93
N MET A 52 19.34 -41.02 -0.70
CA MET A 52 19.66 -40.20 0.48
C MET A 52 20.98 -39.40 0.36
N PRO A 53 22.10 -39.94 -0.16
CA PRO A 53 23.33 -39.15 -0.36
C PRO A 53 23.14 -37.99 -1.33
N MET A 54 22.37 -38.20 -2.40
CA MET A 54 22.08 -37.16 -3.39
C MET A 54 21.25 -36.04 -2.76
N VAL A 55 20.22 -36.41 -2.00
CA VAL A 55 19.36 -35.46 -1.29
C VAL A 55 20.17 -34.63 -0.30
N LYS A 56 21.01 -35.27 0.54
CA LYS A 56 21.88 -34.56 1.47
C LYS A 56 22.77 -33.54 0.76
N LYS A 57 23.40 -33.91 -0.35
CA LYS A 57 24.24 -33.00 -1.13
C LYS A 57 23.44 -31.80 -1.65
N SER A 58 22.28 -32.04 -2.24
CA SER A 58 21.43 -30.95 -2.75
C SER A 58 20.89 -30.05 -1.64
N LEU A 59 20.64 -30.58 -0.45
CA LEU A 59 20.26 -29.77 0.71
C LEU A 59 21.41 -28.88 1.21
N GLU A 60 22.65 -29.37 1.20
CA GLU A 60 23.82 -28.56 1.55
C GLU A 60 24.00 -27.38 0.59
N GLU A 61 23.78 -27.62 -0.71
CA GLU A 61 23.82 -26.60 -1.76
C GLU A 61 22.66 -25.60 -1.60
N PHE A 62 21.44 -26.09 -1.37
CA PHE A 62 20.26 -25.25 -1.09
C PHE A 62 20.48 -24.33 0.12
N ILE A 63 20.99 -24.85 1.24
CA ILE A 63 21.33 -24.03 2.42
C ILE A 63 22.41 -22.99 2.09
N GLY A 64 23.35 -23.33 1.21
CA GLY A 64 24.35 -22.42 0.69
C GLY A 64 23.74 -21.17 0.04
N GLN A 65 22.62 -21.33 -0.68
CA GLN A 65 21.95 -20.29 -1.45
C GLN A 65 20.97 -19.42 -0.63
N LEU A 66 20.65 -19.81 0.60
CA LEU A 66 19.80 -18.99 1.48
C LEU A 66 20.49 -17.67 1.86
N ASN A 67 19.71 -16.60 2.00
CA ASN A 67 20.23 -15.27 2.20
C ASN A 67 20.51 -15.00 3.69
N GLU A 68 21.35 -14.01 3.95
CA GLU A 68 21.53 -13.51 5.31
C GLU A 68 20.23 -12.87 5.82
N GLY A 69 19.84 -13.20 7.05
CA GLY A 69 18.59 -12.76 7.68
C GLY A 69 17.41 -13.74 7.53
N ASP A 70 17.55 -14.77 6.68
CA ASP A 70 16.61 -15.89 6.62
C ASP A 70 16.72 -16.75 7.90
N SER A 71 15.68 -17.53 8.21
CA SER A 71 15.73 -18.53 9.27
C SER A 71 15.37 -19.89 8.69
N LEU A 72 15.98 -20.95 9.22
CA LEU A 72 15.69 -22.31 8.79
C LEU A 72 15.38 -23.20 9.99
N THR A 73 14.26 -23.90 9.92
CA THR A 73 13.90 -25.00 10.82
C THR A 73 13.98 -26.30 10.05
N PHE A 74 14.84 -27.20 10.50
CA PHE A 74 14.96 -28.51 9.89
C PHE A 74 14.05 -29.51 10.62
N VAL A 75 13.32 -30.32 9.85
CA VAL A 75 12.38 -31.32 10.34
C VAL A 75 12.68 -32.62 9.62
N THR A 76 12.73 -33.72 10.36
CA THR A 76 12.82 -35.07 9.77
C THR A 76 11.60 -35.86 10.16
N PHE A 77 11.12 -36.73 9.28
CA PHE A 77 9.98 -37.57 9.61
C PHE A 77 10.09 -38.97 9.04
N ASP A 78 9.56 -39.92 9.79
CA ASP A 78 9.28 -41.29 9.37
C ASP A 78 7.99 -41.79 10.03
N SER A 79 8.08 -42.68 11.01
CA SER A 79 6.98 -43.03 11.93
C SER A 79 6.75 -41.91 12.95
N GLU A 80 7.79 -41.16 13.28
CA GLU A 80 7.76 -40.02 14.19
C GLU A 80 8.26 -38.75 13.50
N VAL A 81 7.90 -37.59 14.03
CA VAL A 81 8.36 -36.29 13.53
C VAL A 81 9.35 -35.70 14.52
N LYS A 82 10.54 -35.35 14.03
CA LYS A 82 11.59 -34.71 14.82
C LYS A 82 11.88 -33.31 14.27
N THR A 83 11.53 -32.31 15.06
CA THR A 83 11.84 -30.90 14.77
C THR A 83 13.15 -30.49 15.42
N TRP A 84 14.10 -30.00 14.62
CA TRP A 84 15.37 -29.45 15.10
C TRP A 84 15.23 -27.96 15.46
N PRO A 85 16.14 -27.39 16.26
CA PRO A 85 16.09 -25.98 16.60
C PRO A 85 16.14 -25.06 15.36
N THR A 86 15.33 -24.01 15.34
CA THR A 86 15.39 -22.96 14.32
C THR A 86 16.73 -22.22 14.37
N VAL A 87 17.40 -22.13 13.23
CA VAL A 87 18.68 -21.43 13.09
C VAL A 87 18.47 -20.15 12.28
N SER A 88 18.84 -19.00 12.83
CA SER A 88 18.87 -17.74 12.07
C SER A 88 20.17 -17.63 11.28
N LEU A 89 20.07 -17.38 9.98
CA LEU A 89 21.19 -17.27 9.05
C LEU A 89 21.78 -15.86 9.10
N GLN A 90 22.45 -15.53 10.20
CA GLN A 90 23.13 -14.24 10.36
C GLN A 90 24.64 -14.33 10.04
N SER A 91 25.19 -15.54 10.00
CA SER A 91 26.60 -15.79 9.76
C SER A 91 26.82 -17.11 9.03
N LYS A 92 28.04 -17.30 8.50
CA LYS A 92 28.45 -18.54 7.85
C LYS A 92 28.41 -19.75 8.81
N ASP A 93 28.73 -19.52 10.09
CA ASP A 93 28.70 -20.56 11.13
C ASP A 93 27.31 -21.17 11.31
N ALA A 94 26.25 -20.37 11.12
CA ALA A 94 24.86 -20.84 11.19
C ALA A 94 24.55 -21.87 10.09
N LYS A 95 25.10 -21.68 8.88
CA LYS A 95 24.95 -22.65 7.78
C LYS A 95 25.67 -23.95 8.09
N ASP A 96 26.83 -23.90 8.73
CA ASP A 96 27.60 -25.09 9.08
C ASP A 96 26.92 -25.93 10.18
N ILE A 97 26.21 -25.30 11.12
CA ILE A 97 25.34 -26.00 12.09
C ILE A 97 24.24 -26.80 11.37
N LEU A 98 23.58 -26.19 10.38
CA LEU A 98 22.52 -26.85 9.61
C LEU A 98 23.05 -28.02 8.77
N LYS A 99 24.22 -27.86 8.15
CA LYS A 99 24.89 -28.95 7.44
C LYS A 99 25.17 -30.13 8.37
N LYS A 100 25.64 -29.85 9.60
CA LYS A 100 25.86 -30.90 10.61
C LYS A 100 24.57 -31.63 10.97
N TYR A 101 23.44 -30.94 11.09
CA TYR A 101 22.15 -31.60 11.31
C TYR A 101 21.83 -32.57 10.18
N ILE A 102 21.99 -32.16 8.91
CA ILE A 102 21.75 -33.01 7.74
C ILE A 102 22.69 -34.22 7.71
N THR A 103 23.98 -34.02 8.01
CA THR A 103 24.95 -35.13 8.03
C THR A 103 24.53 -36.24 8.99
N MET A 104 24.01 -35.86 10.16
CA MET A 104 23.58 -36.78 11.22
C MET A 104 22.29 -37.56 10.92
N VAL A 105 21.53 -37.18 9.90
CA VAL A 105 20.27 -37.87 9.57
C VAL A 105 20.55 -39.20 8.88
N GLU A 106 19.91 -40.26 9.33
CA GLU A 106 19.96 -41.57 8.68
C GLU A 106 18.54 -42.04 8.41
N ALA A 107 18.31 -42.63 7.24
CA ALA A 107 17.02 -43.20 6.88
C ALA A 107 16.89 -44.58 7.55
N LYS A 108 16.08 -44.66 8.59
CA LYS A 108 15.90 -45.88 9.41
C LYS A 108 14.43 -46.22 9.66
N GLY A 109 13.52 -45.31 9.33
CA GLY A 109 12.11 -45.44 9.64
C GLY A 109 11.43 -46.53 8.82
N GLN A 110 10.71 -47.43 9.48
CA GLN A 110 10.00 -48.51 8.79
C GLN A 110 8.72 -48.06 8.08
N TRP A 111 8.18 -46.91 8.50
CA TRP A 111 6.90 -46.37 8.06
C TRP A 111 7.08 -44.90 7.70
N THR A 112 6.18 -44.39 6.88
CA THR A 112 6.11 -42.98 6.48
C THR A 112 4.76 -42.45 6.92
N TYR A 113 4.76 -41.57 7.93
CA TYR A 113 3.53 -41.01 8.49
C TYR A 113 3.34 -39.54 8.08
N THR A 114 2.89 -39.33 6.84
CA THR A 114 2.77 -37.99 6.25
C THR A 114 1.81 -37.07 7.03
N GLN A 115 0.73 -37.60 7.59
CA GLN A 115 -0.23 -36.79 8.35
C GLN A 115 0.37 -36.21 9.64
N ALA A 116 1.10 -37.01 10.42
CA ALA A 116 1.78 -36.51 11.62
C ALA A 116 2.81 -35.42 11.27
N MET A 117 3.53 -35.60 10.16
CA MET A 117 4.45 -34.61 9.63
C MET A 117 3.74 -33.28 9.34
N LEU A 118 2.64 -33.28 8.59
CA LEU A 118 1.91 -32.05 8.25
C LEU A 118 1.40 -31.31 9.49
N VAL A 119 0.84 -32.04 10.47
CA VAL A 119 0.36 -31.45 11.72
C VAL A 119 1.50 -30.75 12.47
N SER A 120 2.65 -31.42 12.59
CA SER A 120 3.82 -30.86 13.29
C SER A 120 4.39 -29.66 12.55
N VAL A 121 4.54 -29.76 11.23
CA VAL A 121 5.12 -28.71 10.38
C VAL A 121 4.25 -27.45 10.37
N PHE A 122 2.92 -27.60 10.25
CA PHE A 122 2.00 -26.45 10.30
C PHE A 122 1.90 -25.84 11.69
N LYS A 123 2.04 -26.63 12.76
CA LYS A 123 2.19 -26.10 14.12
C LYS A 123 3.46 -25.26 14.23
N THR A 124 4.60 -25.76 13.74
CA THR A 124 5.87 -25.01 13.73
C THR A 124 5.76 -23.73 12.88
N ALA A 125 5.12 -23.79 11.72
CA ALA A 125 4.87 -22.63 10.86
C ALA A 125 4.09 -21.54 11.60
N ARG A 126 3.03 -21.93 12.31
CA ARG A 126 2.23 -21.00 13.12
C ARG A 126 3.04 -20.37 14.26
N GLU A 127 3.85 -21.15 14.96
CA GLU A 127 4.73 -20.65 16.03
C GLU A 127 5.79 -19.67 15.51
N LEU A 128 6.27 -19.82 14.27
CA LEU A 128 7.20 -18.88 13.64
C LEU A 128 6.48 -17.60 13.19
N GLU A 129 5.32 -17.72 12.56
CA GLU A 129 4.49 -16.57 12.13
C GLU A 129 4.02 -15.72 13.33
N GLU A 130 3.70 -16.36 14.46
CA GLU A 130 3.33 -15.66 15.69
C GLU A 130 4.48 -14.84 16.29
N LYS A 131 5.74 -15.30 16.11
CA LYS A 131 6.93 -14.58 16.55
C LYS A 131 7.22 -13.37 15.66
N ASP A 132 7.05 -13.51 14.34
CA ASP A 132 7.28 -12.42 13.39
C ASP A 132 6.36 -12.53 12.16
N LYS A 133 5.25 -11.78 12.21
CA LYS A 133 4.25 -11.74 11.14
C LYS A 133 4.74 -11.07 9.84
N SER A 134 5.88 -10.38 9.89
CA SER A 134 6.43 -9.68 8.72
C SER A 134 7.19 -10.61 7.78
N ARG A 135 7.49 -11.83 8.22
CA ARG A 135 8.29 -12.80 7.48
C ARG A 135 7.41 -13.70 6.61
N ASN A 136 7.99 -14.16 5.51
CA ASN A 136 7.35 -15.15 4.64
C ASN A 136 7.68 -16.56 5.12
N THR A 137 6.66 -17.39 5.36
CA THR A 137 6.86 -18.79 5.71
C THR A 137 6.86 -19.66 4.47
N VAL A 138 7.94 -20.41 4.28
CA VAL A 138 8.13 -21.36 3.18
C VAL A 138 8.36 -22.74 3.74
N ILE A 139 7.57 -23.72 3.30
CA ILE A 139 7.66 -25.11 3.73
C ILE A 139 8.12 -25.93 2.53
N VAL A 140 9.24 -26.64 2.67
CA VAL A 140 9.80 -27.50 1.62
C VAL A 140 9.80 -28.93 2.14
N VAL A 141 9.00 -29.80 1.53
CA VAL A 141 8.89 -31.21 1.91
C VAL A 141 9.56 -32.07 0.86
N LEU A 142 10.58 -32.82 1.25
CA LEU A 142 11.31 -33.76 0.41
C LEU A 142 10.88 -35.18 0.78
N THR A 143 10.26 -35.88 -0.16
CA THR A 143 9.79 -37.26 0.02
C THR A 143 9.79 -38.00 -1.31
N ASP A 144 9.88 -39.33 -1.27
CA ASP A 144 9.74 -40.19 -2.45
C ASP A 144 8.27 -40.50 -2.81
N GLY A 145 7.32 -40.00 -2.00
CA GLY A 145 5.88 -40.10 -2.25
C GLY A 145 5.23 -41.39 -1.77
N VAL A 146 5.93 -42.20 -0.99
CA VAL A 146 5.39 -43.41 -0.37
C VAL A 146 4.86 -43.08 1.03
N ASP A 147 3.55 -42.88 1.16
CA ASP A 147 2.87 -42.80 2.45
C ASP A 147 2.41 -44.21 2.88
N ASP A 148 2.98 -44.70 3.98
CA ASP A 148 2.70 -46.00 4.60
C ASP A 148 2.76 -45.83 6.14
N PRO A 149 1.65 -45.39 6.77
CA PRO A 149 1.65 -45.08 8.19
C PRO A 149 1.73 -46.34 9.05
N PRO A 150 2.20 -46.23 10.32
CA PRO A 150 2.32 -47.35 11.24
C PRO A 150 1.01 -48.14 11.43
N PRO A 151 1.09 -49.44 11.80
CA PRO A 151 -0.09 -50.26 12.07
C PRO A 151 -0.98 -49.61 13.15
N GLY A 152 -2.23 -49.29 12.79
CA GLY A 152 -3.17 -48.56 13.64
C GLY A 152 -3.62 -47.21 13.07
N PHE A 153 -2.84 -46.62 12.16
CA PHE A 153 -3.12 -45.29 11.56
C PHE A 153 -3.38 -45.35 10.05
N ARG A 154 -3.53 -46.56 9.48
CA ARG A 154 -3.79 -46.77 8.03
C ARG A 154 -5.14 -46.23 7.53
N GLY A 155 -6.05 -45.90 8.45
CA GLY A 155 -7.34 -45.29 8.16
C GLY A 155 -7.36 -43.77 8.34
N ASP A 156 -6.25 -43.16 8.79
CA ASP A 156 -6.16 -41.71 8.94
C ASP A 156 -6.08 -41.09 7.55
N THR A 157 -7.23 -40.61 7.08
CA THR A 157 -7.30 -39.81 5.87
C THR A 157 -6.84 -38.40 6.19
N LEU A 158 -5.91 -37.89 5.38
CA LEU A 158 -5.39 -36.52 5.35
C LEU A 158 -6.53 -35.49 5.39
N THR A 159 -7.03 -35.16 6.57
CA THR A 159 -8.10 -34.19 6.74
C THR A 159 -7.46 -32.89 7.21
N ILE A 160 -6.78 -32.21 6.29
CA ILE A 160 -5.98 -31.00 6.57
C ILE A 160 -6.86 -29.80 6.96
N LYS A 161 -8.19 -29.95 6.85
CA LYS A 161 -9.18 -28.96 7.30
C LYS A 161 -9.01 -28.54 8.77
N ASP A 162 -8.48 -29.41 9.62
CA ASP A 162 -8.29 -29.09 11.04
C ASP A 162 -6.98 -28.34 11.33
N VAL A 163 -6.05 -28.28 10.35
CA VAL A 163 -4.71 -27.72 10.56
C VAL A 163 -4.59 -26.27 10.07
N GLY A 164 -5.59 -25.76 9.33
CA GLY A 164 -5.74 -24.32 9.05
C GLY A 164 -4.72 -23.73 8.08
N ALA A 165 -4.10 -24.56 7.22
CA ALA A 165 -3.21 -24.10 6.15
C ALA A 165 -3.95 -23.36 5.03
N THR A 166 -5.25 -23.62 4.86
CA THR A 166 -6.07 -23.10 3.75
C THR A 166 -6.24 -21.59 3.75
N ASP A 167 -6.20 -20.96 4.94
CA ASP A 167 -6.38 -19.51 5.12
C ASP A 167 -5.05 -18.76 5.30
N LYS A 168 -3.93 -19.44 5.11
CA LYS A 168 -2.59 -18.90 5.35
C LYS A 168 -1.79 -18.78 4.06
N ASP A 169 -1.07 -17.66 3.92
CA ASP A 169 -0.20 -17.38 2.78
C ASP A 169 1.13 -18.15 2.86
N TRP A 170 1.11 -19.41 3.28
CA TRP A 170 2.31 -20.25 3.33
C TRP A 170 2.62 -20.80 1.93
N PHE A 171 3.89 -20.78 1.55
CA PHE A 171 4.33 -21.41 0.30
C PHE A 171 4.80 -22.83 0.59
N ILE A 172 4.09 -23.83 0.04
CA ILE A 172 4.38 -25.24 0.31
C ILE A 172 4.90 -25.89 -0.97
N TYR A 173 6.10 -26.46 -0.88
CA TYR A 173 6.76 -27.14 -1.99
C TYR A 173 6.89 -28.61 -1.66
N LEU A 174 6.23 -29.47 -2.42
CA LEU A 174 6.33 -30.92 -2.32
C LEU A 174 7.31 -31.40 -3.40
N VAL A 175 8.52 -31.76 -2.98
CA VAL A 175 9.58 -32.23 -3.86
C VAL A 175 9.51 -33.76 -3.94
N ASN A 176 9.08 -34.27 -5.09
CA ASN A 176 9.02 -35.70 -5.34
C ASN A 176 10.38 -36.23 -5.79
N LEU A 177 11.00 -37.06 -4.96
CA LEU A 177 12.32 -37.64 -5.22
C LEU A 177 12.28 -39.00 -5.93
N GLY A 178 11.10 -39.60 -6.10
CA GLY A 178 10.92 -40.92 -6.72
C GLY A 178 10.72 -40.87 -8.23
N GLU A 179 11.08 -41.94 -8.94
CA GLU A 179 10.96 -42.13 -10.42
C GLU A 179 9.51 -42.12 -10.96
N LEU A 180 8.51 -42.01 -10.08
CA LEU A 180 7.10 -42.10 -10.44
C LEU A 180 6.59 -40.76 -10.96
N LYS A 181 6.80 -40.50 -12.26
CA LYS A 181 6.05 -39.50 -13.01
C LYS A 181 4.55 -39.69 -12.77
N ASN A 182 3.87 -38.62 -12.35
CA ASN A 182 2.41 -38.56 -12.14
C ASN A 182 1.87 -39.53 -11.07
N ASN A 183 2.40 -39.50 -9.85
CA ASN A 183 1.78 -40.23 -8.74
C ASN A 183 0.47 -39.52 -8.31
N PRO A 184 -0.71 -40.16 -8.46
CA PRO A 184 -2.00 -39.57 -8.09
C PRO A 184 -2.11 -39.19 -6.61
N LYS A 185 -1.25 -39.77 -5.74
CA LYS A 185 -1.18 -39.41 -4.32
C LYS A 185 -0.67 -37.97 -4.10
N PHE A 186 0.27 -37.46 -4.89
CA PHE A 186 0.73 -36.07 -4.77
C PHE A 186 -0.31 -35.07 -5.28
N ALA A 187 -1.03 -35.40 -6.35
CA ALA A 187 -2.14 -34.58 -6.82
C ALA A 187 -3.26 -34.49 -5.76
N LYS A 188 -3.56 -35.62 -5.11
CA LYS A 188 -4.49 -35.66 -3.98
C LYS A 188 -3.95 -34.88 -2.78
N LEU A 189 -2.67 -35.03 -2.43
CA LEU A 189 -2.03 -34.29 -1.34
C LEU A 189 -2.01 -32.77 -1.60
N GLN A 190 -1.72 -32.34 -2.82
CA GLN A 190 -1.80 -30.93 -3.22
C GLN A 190 -3.23 -30.39 -3.10
N GLN A 191 -4.22 -31.18 -3.51
CA GLN A 191 -5.64 -30.83 -3.38
C GLN A 191 -6.08 -30.79 -1.90
N ASP A 192 -5.62 -31.73 -1.08
CA ASP A 192 -5.97 -31.86 0.33
C ASP A 192 -5.31 -30.75 1.18
N ILE A 193 -4.06 -30.37 0.87
CA ILE A 193 -3.37 -29.23 1.52
C ILE A 193 -4.02 -27.90 1.10
N GLY A 194 -4.34 -27.75 -0.19
CA GLY A 194 -4.85 -26.50 -0.76
C GLY A 194 -3.82 -25.37 -0.74
N GLY A 195 -4.26 -24.13 -0.98
CA GLY A 195 -3.41 -22.93 -0.90
C GLY A 195 -2.32 -22.85 -1.96
N ASN A 196 -1.20 -22.17 -1.63
CA ASN A 196 -0.04 -21.98 -2.50
C ASN A 196 0.89 -23.21 -2.49
N THR A 197 0.32 -24.40 -2.71
CA THR A 197 1.06 -25.67 -2.74
C THR A 197 1.49 -26.00 -4.18
N THR A 198 2.78 -26.27 -4.38
CA THR A 198 3.37 -26.65 -5.66
C THR A 198 4.10 -27.98 -5.53
N VAL A 199 3.99 -28.82 -6.56
CA VAL A 199 4.71 -30.11 -6.63
C VAL A 199 5.88 -29.94 -7.61
N VAL A 200 7.09 -30.21 -7.14
CA VAL A 200 8.31 -30.15 -7.92
C VAL A 200 8.78 -31.58 -8.18
N ASP A 201 8.84 -31.97 -9.45
CA ASP A 201 9.34 -33.28 -9.85
C ASP A 201 10.88 -33.27 -9.90
N ALA A 202 11.50 -34.05 -9.02
CA ALA A 202 12.94 -34.15 -8.86
C ALA A 202 13.47 -35.54 -9.26
N SER A 203 12.66 -36.37 -9.93
CA SER A 203 12.91 -37.80 -10.19
C SER A 203 14.14 -38.15 -11.06
N GLY A 204 14.93 -37.16 -11.49
CA GLY A 204 16.11 -37.37 -12.34
C GLY A 204 17.20 -36.29 -12.20
N GLU A 205 16.85 -35.08 -11.73
CA GLU A 205 17.80 -33.98 -11.50
C GLU A 205 17.47 -33.26 -10.18
N VAL A 206 17.56 -33.98 -9.05
CA VAL A 206 17.27 -33.47 -7.69
C VAL A 206 17.94 -32.13 -7.41
N GLN A 207 19.20 -31.99 -7.83
CA GLN A 207 19.97 -30.78 -7.66
C GLN A 207 19.35 -29.58 -8.40
N LYS A 208 18.96 -29.73 -9.66
CA LYS A 208 18.39 -28.64 -10.46
C LYS A 208 16.99 -28.22 -9.96
N ALA A 209 16.19 -29.20 -9.57
CA ALA A 209 14.85 -28.98 -9.03
C ALA A 209 14.90 -28.14 -7.74
N LEU A 210 15.82 -28.46 -6.82
CA LEU A 210 16.00 -27.74 -5.55
C LEU A 210 16.73 -26.40 -5.71
N GLU A 211 17.74 -26.31 -6.58
CA GLU A 211 18.56 -25.10 -6.70
C GLU A 211 17.92 -24.03 -7.58
N LYS A 212 17.40 -24.40 -8.74
CA LYS A 212 17.04 -23.41 -9.76
C LYS A 212 15.56 -23.14 -9.81
N ASP A 213 14.76 -24.20 -9.78
CA ASP A 213 13.32 -24.08 -9.95
C ASP A 213 12.66 -23.69 -8.63
N LEU A 214 12.98 -24.41 -7.55
CA LEU A 214 12.47 -24.09 -6.21
C LEU A 214 12.88 -22.69 -5.73
N MET A 215 14.16 -22.31 -5.80
CA MET A 215 14.59 -20.99 -5.34
C MET A 215 13.99 -19.84 -6.16
N LYS A 216 13.88 -20.02 -7.48
CA LYS A 216 13.28 -19.02 -8.36
C LYS A 216 11.78 -18.88 -8.11
N ASP A 217 11.09 -19.99 -7.89
CA ASP A 217 9.67 -19.98 -7.59
C ASP A 217 9.41 -19.42 -6.19
N MET A 218 10.25 -19.74 -5.21
CA MET A 218 10.23 -19.13 -3.87
C MET A 218 10.39 -17.61 -3.93
N ASP A 219 11.42 -17.12 -4.64
CA ASP A 219 11.67 -15.69 -4.73
C ASP A 219 10.54 -14.97 -5.50
N LYS A 220 10.02 -15.56 -6.59
CA LYS A 220 8.85 -15.02 -7.32
C LYS A 220 7.57 -15.01 -6.47
N ALA A 221 7.33 -16.05 -5.69
CA ALA A 221 6.15 -16.19 -4.86
C ALA A 221 6.15 -15.12 -3.75
N VAL A 222 7.31 -14.87 -3.16
CA VAL A 222 7.54 -13.76 -2.23
C VAL A 222 7.38 -12.41 -2.92
N GLU A 223 7.95 -12.22 -4.12
CA GLU A 223 7.78 -10.98 -4.91
C GLU A 223 6.33 -10.73 -5.31
N ALA A 224 5.55 -11.76 -5.63
CA ALA A 224 4.12 -11.63 -5.93
C ALA A 224 3.30 -11.21 -4.71
N ARG A 225 3.75 -11.58 -3.50
CA ARG A 225 3.18 -11.09 -2.24
C ARG A 225 3.52 -9.62 -1.97
N ARG A 226 4.54 -9.06 -2.63
CA ARG A 226 4.90 -7.64 -2.56
C ARG A 226 3.72 -6.82 -3.04
N SER A 227 2.93 -6.44 -2.05
CA SER A 227 1.54 -6.03 -2.13
C SER A 227 1.31 -5.02 -3.24
N PHE A 228 0.19 -5.16 -3.95
CA PHE A 228 -0.34 -4.18 -4.92
C PHE A 228 -0.16 -2.71 -4.47
N TRP A 229 -0.22 -2.48 -3.15
CA TRP A 229 -0.05 -1.20 -2.46
C TRP A 229 1.39 -0.65 -2.42
N GLN A 230 2.40 -1.49 -2.61
CA GLN A 230 3.82 -1.12 -2.74
C GLN A 230 4.29 -1.05 -4.19
N SER A 231 3.41 -1.33 -5.16
CA SER A 231 3.77 -1.18 -6.57
C SER A 231 3.99 0.31 -6.90
N PRO A 232 5.02 0.67 -7.67
CA PRO A 232 5.24 2.06 -8.08
C PRO A 232 4.04 2.62 -8.88
N LEU A 233 3.29 1.75 -9.55
CA LEU A 233 2.05 2.09 -10.26
C LEU A 233 0.93 2.55 -9.32
N PHE A 234 0.82 1.96 -8.13
CA PHE A 234 -0.18 2.37 -7.12
C PHE A 234 0.07 3.79 -6.62
N TYR A 235 1.33 4.14 -6.33
CA TYR A 235 1.70 5.51 -5.96
C TYR A 235 1.48 6.51 -7.10
N ALA A 236 1.76 6.11 -8.36
CA ALA A 236 1.45 6.93 -9.53
C ALA A 236 -0.05 7.20 -9.68
N LEU A 237 -0.90 6.18 -9.43
CA LEU A 237 -2.35 6.31 -9.45
C LEU A 237 -2.86 7.26 -8.37
N ILE A 238 -2.36 7.14 -7.13
CA ILE A 238 -2.68 8.08 -6.04
C ILE A 238 -2.27 9.51 -6.44
N GLY A 239 -1.07 9.68 -6.98
CA GLY A 239 -0.59 10.98 -7.46
C GLY A 239 -1.52 11.60 -8.51
N LEU A 240 -1.98 10.80 -9.47
CA LEU A 240 -2.93 11.22 -10.49
C LEU A 240 -4.26 11.69 -9.89
N VAL A 241 -4.81 10.93 -8.93
CA VAL A 241 -6.08 11.27 -8.26
C VAL A 241 -5.95 12.59 -7.48
N VAL A 242 -4.82 12.80 -6.79
CA VAL A 242 -4.55 14.05 -6.06
C VAL A 242 -4.45 15.24 -7.03
N LEU A 243 -3.75 15.09 -8.15
CA LEU A 243 -3.66 16.12 -9.19
C LEU A 243 -5.03 16.45 -9.78
N LEU A 244 -5.86 15.44 -10.02
CA LEU A 244 -7.20 15.62 -10.57
C LEU A 244 -8.11 16.35 -9.58
N ALA A 245 -8.05 16.01 -8.29
CA ALA A 245 -8.76 16.74 -7.24
C ALA A 245 -8.27 18.20 -7.09
N ALA A 246 -6.96 18.43 -7.18
CA ALA A 246 -6.37 19.77 -7.19
C ALA A 246 -6.84 20.58 -8.41
N PHE A 247 -6.89 19.97 -9.59
CA PHE A 247 -7.39 20.60 -10.80
C PHE A 247 -8.88 20.95 -10.71
N LEU A 248 -9.72 20.03 -10.22
CA LEU A 248 -11.15 20.27 -10.03
C LEU A 248 -11.41 21.39 -9.01
N THR A 249 -10.66 21.42 -7.91
CA THR A 249 -10.78 22.49 -6.90
C THR A 249 -10.30 23.83 -7.45
N TYR A 250 -9.19 23.86 -8.19
CA TYR A 250 -8.72 25.07 -8.88
C TYR A 250 -9.76 25.59 -9.87
N ARG A 251 -10.31 24.72 -10.73
CA ARG A 251 -11.38 25.08 -11.68
C ARG A 251 -12.62 25.59 -10.98
N ARG A 252 -12.98 25.03 -9.81
CA ARG A 252 -14.12 25.49 -9.02
C ARG A 252 -13.88 26.86 -8.39
N MET A 253 -12.63 27.19 -8.04
CA MET A 253 -12.26 28.49 -7.48
C MET A 253 -12.12 29.60 -8.53
N SER A 254 -11.66 29.28 -9.74
CA SER A 254 -11.45 30.28 -10.81
C SER A 254 -12.74 30.86 -11.41
N GLY A 255 -13.88 30.20 -11.17
CA GLY A 255 -15.20 30.66 -11.62
C GLY A 255 -15.87 31.73 -10.74
N VAL A 256 -15.28 32.12 -9.60
CA VAL A 256 -15.87 33.12 -8.68
C VAL A 256 -15.31 34.50 -9.00
N LYS A 257 -15.99 35.24 -9.89
CA LYS A 257 -15.64 36.61 -10.29
C LYS A 257 -16.76 37.58 -9.93
N VAL A 258 -16.43 38.82 -9.64
CA VAL A 258 -17.42 39.89 -9.44
C VAL A 258 -17.89 40.37 -10.82
N THR A 259 -19.19 40.47 -11.02
CA THR A 259 -19.83 40.96 -12.25
C THR A 259 -20.79 42.10 -11.91
N GLY A 260 -21.04 43.00 -12.86
CA GLY A 260 -21.97 44.13 -12.73
C GLY A 260 -21.38 45.50 -13.06
N HIS A 261 -22.14 46.53 -12.74
CA HIS A 261 -21.78 47.94 -12.86
C HIS A 261 -21.95 48.63 -11.50
N LEU A 262 -21.12 49.64 -11.26
CA LEU A 262 -21.15 50.46 -10.05
C LEU A 262 -21.31 51.92 -10.45
N GLU A 263 -22.45 52.52 -10.12
CA GLU A 263 -22.65 53.95 -10.23
C GLU A 263 -22.31 54.60 -8.88
N TYR A 264 -21.67 55.77 -8.88
CA TYR A 264 -21.34 56.48 -7.67
C TYR A 264 -21.44 57.99 -7.82
N TRP A 265 -21.81 58.68 -6.74
CA TRP A 265 -21.96 60.13 -6.69
C TRP A 265 -21.66 60.68 -5.29
N ASP A 266 -21.14 61.91 -5.23
CA ASP A 266 -20.87 62.64 -3.99
C ASP A 266 -22.12 63.44 -3.59
N HIS A 267 -22.53 63.37 -2.32
CA HIS A 267 -23.71 64.12 -1.85
C HIS A 267 -23.38 65.48 -1.22
N THR A 268 -22.11 65.88 -1.19
CA THR A 268 -21.67 67.19 -0.71
C THR A 268 -21.78 68.28 -1.78
N MET A 269 -21.99 67.90 -3.05
CA MET A 269 -22.17 68.82 -4.17
C MET A 269 -23.67 69.14 -4.38
N MET A 270 -23.99 70.41 -4.65
CA MET A 270 -25.36 70.86 -4.92
C MET A 270 -25.98 70.19 -6.16
N ASP A 271 -25.14 69.86 -7.16
CA ASP A 271 -25.53 69.08 -8.34
C ASP A 271 -24.58 67.87 -8.49
N PRO A 272 -24.97 66.68 -7.99
CA PRO A 272 -24.09 65.52 -7.96
C PRO A 272 -23.99 64.85 -9.34
N TYR A 273 -22.79 64.82 -9.92
CA TYR A 273 -22.51 64.06 -11.14
C TYR A 273 -22.42 62.56 -10.83
N VAL A 274 -23.22 61.75 -11.55
CA VAL A 274 -23.18 60.29 -11.45
C VAL A 274 -22.07 59.75 -12.36
N LYS A 275 -21.11 59.01 -11.78
CA LYS A 275 -20.04 58.32 -12.52
C LYS A 275 -20.30 56.82 -12.52
N SER A 276 -20.03 56.16 -13.64
CA SER A 276 -20.20 54.71 -13.80
C SER A 276 -18.86 53.98 -13.89
N PHE A 277 -18.75 52.84 -13.23
CA PHE A 277 -17.58 51.95 -13.27
C PHE A 277 -18.02 50.52 -13.60
N ASP A 278 -17.41 49.93 -14.64
CA ASP A 278 -17.69 48.56 -15.07
C ASP A 278 -16.81 47.57 -14.30
N ILE A 279 -17.43 46.88 -13.34
CA ILE A 279 -16.79 45.88 -12.49
C ILE A 279 -16.40 44.63 -13.31
N THR A 280 -17.24 44.26 -14.28
CA THR A 280 -17.10 43.03 -15.06
C THR A 280 -15.78 42.99 -15.84
N ARG A 281 -15.33 44.13 -16.35
CA ARG A 281 -14.06 44.26 -17.10
C ARG A 281 -12.82 43.88 -16.30
N HIS A 282 -12.84 44.04 -14.98
CA HIS A 282 -11.70 43.73 -14.13
C HIS A 282 -11.54 42.24 -13.82
N ALA A 283 -12.57 41.42 -14.08
CA ALA A 283 -12.56 39.96 -13.97
C ALA A 283 -11.93 39.39 -12.67
N ALA A 284 -12.01 40.15 -11.58
CA ALA A 284 -11.38 39.84 -10.30
C ALA A 284 -12.39 39.28 -9.29
N LYS A 285 -11.92 38.48 -8.33
CA LYS A 285 -12.74 37.98 -7.21
C LYS A 285 -13.02 39.04 -6.15
N VAL A 286 -12.11 40.01 -6.02
CA VAL A 286 -12.15 41.11 -5.07
C VAL A 286 -11.77 42.39 -5.80
N ILE A 287 -12.57 43.42 -5.65
CA ILE A 287 -12.36 44.76 -6.20
C ILE A 287 -12.27 45.71 -5.01
N LEU A 288 -11.14 46.42 -4.92
CA LEU A 288 -10.91 47.44 -3.90
C LEU A 288 -11.33 48.79 -4.47
N VAL A 289 -12.04 49.58 -3.66
CA VAL A 289 -12.52 50.92 -4.02
C VAL A 289 -12.07 51.89 -2.91
N GLY A 290 -11.34 52.95 -3.27
CA GLY A 290 -10.83 53.94 -2.31
C GLY A 290 -9.57 54.66 -2.77
N LYS A 291 -8.61 54.88 -1.85
CA LYS A 291 -7.31 55.53 -2.13
C LYS A 291 -6.14 54.62 -1.78
N GLY A 292 -5.11 54.60 -2.62
CA GLY A 292 -3.91 53.77 -2.42
C GLY A 292 -3.54 52.90 -3.62
N HIS A 293 -2.49 52.09 -3.44
CA HIS A 293 -1.94 51.21 -4.48
C HIS A 293 -2.74 49.89 -4.58
N GLY A 294 -2.93 49.38 -5.80
CA GLY A 294 -3.65 48.12 -6.06
C GLY A 294 -5.18 48.24 -6.00
N ILE A 295 -5.71 49.46 -6.09
CA ILE A 295 -7.14 49.75 -6.10
C ILE A 295 -7.66 49.75 -7.53
N ALA A 296 -8.84 49.15 -7.74
CA ALA A 296 -9.47 49.07 -9.04
C ALA A 296 -10.24 50.34 -9.40
N LEU A 297 -10.91 50.95 -8.42
CA LEU A 297 -11.60 52.24 -8.57
C LEU A 297 -11.04 53.26 -7.56
N THR A 298 -10.27 54.22 -8.06
CA THR A 298 -9.64 55.25 -7.24
C THR A 298 -10.54 56.48 -7.10
N ILE A 299 -10.95 56.80 -5.87
CA ILE A 299 -11.76 57.99 -5.56
C ILE A 299 -10.98 58.89 -4.60
N HIS A 300 -10.34 59.93 -5.15
CA HIS A 300 -9.44 60.82 -4.40
C HIS A 300 -10.15 61.68 -3.34
N GLU A 301 -11.45 61.89 -3.46
CA GLU A 301 -12.27 62.71 -2.57
C GLU A 301 -13.01 61.89 -1.51
N LEU A 302 -12.87 60.56 -1.53
CA LEU A 302 -13.52 59.68 -0.56
C LEU A 302 -12.92 59.93 0.84
N GLN A 303 -13.74 60.27 1.83
CA GLN A 303 -13.28 60.57 3.20
C GLN A 303 -13.01 59.29 4.02
N VAL A 304 -12.28 58.34 3.43
CA VAL A 304 -11.90 57.09 4.08
C VAL A 304 -10.43 56.81 3.79
N HIS A 305 -9.68 56.42 4.83
CA HIS A 305 -8.28 56.03 4.70
C HIS A 305 -8.15 54.61 4.14
N ASP A 306 -8.89 53.65 4.72
CA ASP A 306 -8.91 52.26 4.27
C ASP A 306 -9.93 52.02 3.13
N PRO A 307 -9.53 51.42 1.98
CA PRO A 307 -10.46 51.09 0.91
C PRO A 307 -11.47 50.03 1.35
N PHE A 308 -12.71 50.16 0.88
CA PHE A 308 -13.70 49.10 1.04
C PHE A 308 -13.58 48.09 -0.11
N LYS A 309 -14.11 46.90 0.10
CA LYS A 309 -13.98 45.80 -0.87
C LYS A 309 -15.34 45.31 -1.34
N LEU A 310 -15.45 45.11 -2.65
CA LEU A 310 -16.49 44.33 -3.30
C LEU A 310 -15.94 42.94 -3.59
N PHE A 311 -16.61 41.89 -3.16
CA PHE A 311 -16.12 40.52 -3.41
C PHE A 311 -17.25 39.57 -3.77
N ALA A 312 -16.91 38.63 -4.65
CA ALA A 312 -17.81 37.56 -5.05
C ALA A 312 -17.63 36.37 -4.10
N LYS A 313 -18.74 35.90 -3.53
CA LYS A 313 -18.80 34.67 -2.76
C LYS A 313 -19.85 33.76 -3.38
N ARG A 314 -19.48 32.51 -3.61
CA ARG A 314 -20.43 31.49 -4.06
C ARG A 314 -21.21 31.01 -2.84
N ASP A 315 -22.51 31.20 -2.86
CA ASP A 315 -23.43 30.60 -1.90
C ASP A 315 -24.32 29.60 -2.64
N LYS A 316 -24.34 28.36 -2.16
CA LYS A 316 -24.94 27.21 -2.84
C LYS A 316 -24.49 27.11 -4.32
N ASN A 317 -25.36 27.50 -5.25
CA ASN A 317 -25.15 27.44 -6.70
C ASN A 317 -25.05 28.79 -7.40
N ALA A 318 -25.26 29.90 -6.69
CA ALA A 318 -25.20 31.25 -7.25
C ALA A 318 -23.96 32.00 -6.77
N ILE A 319 -23.44 32.87 -7.62
CA ILE A 319 -22.37 33.80 -7.25
C ILE A 319 -23.05 35.09 -6.83
N HIS A 320 -22.86 35.49 -5.58
CA HIS A 320 -23.37 36.74 -5.06
C HIS A 320 -22.23 37.70 -4.81
N VAL A 321 -22.49 38.99 -5.03
CA VAL A 321 -21.54 40.08 -4.75
C VAL A 321 -21.86 40.64 -3.38
N TYR A 322 -20.83 40.86 -2.58
CA TYR A 322 -20.92 41.45 -1.24
C TYR A 322 -20.06 42.70 -1.19
N ALA A 323 -20.47 43.63 -0.33
CA ALA A 323 -19.69 44.81 0.02
C ALA A 323 -19.32 44.75 1.51
N GLU A 324 -18.05 44.98 1.81
CA GLU A 324 -17.55 45.03 3.18
C GLU A 324 -16.69 46.29 3.35
N ALA A 325 -16.96 47.03 4.43
CA ALA A 325 -16.29 48.27 4.72
C ALA A 325 -14.80 48.07 5.07
N GLY A 326 -14.01 49.12 4.86
CA GLY A 326 -12.66 49.21 5.43
C GLY A 326 -12.72 49.37 6.95
N LYS A 327 -11.58 49.35 7.65
CA LYS A 327 -11.57 49.47 9.12
C LYS A 327 -12.06 50.82 9.62
N ASP A 328 -11.91 51.86 8.79
CA ASP A 328 -12.16 53.25 9.15
C ASP A 328 -13.47 53.81 8.56
N ALA A 329 -14.33 52.95 8.01
CA ALA A 329 -15.61 53.37 7.46
C ALA A 329 -16.74 52.43 7.87
N GLU A 330 -17.92 53.01 8.04
CA GLU A 330 -19.16 52.26 8.11
C GLU A 330 -19.80 52.21 6.71
N LEU A 331 -20.26 51.01 6.33
CA LEU A 331 -21.04 50.82 5.11
C LEU A 331 -22.52 50.73 5.50
N ALA A 332 -23.26 51.81 5.23
CA ALA A 332 -24.68 51.90 5.52
C ALA A 332 -25.49 51.61 4.26
N ARG A 333 -26.31 50.55 4.27
CA ARG A 333 -27.22 50.27 3.15
C ARG A 333 -28.49 51.11 3.25
N VAL A 334 -28.95 51.59 2.10
CA VAL A 334 -30.24 52.31 2.00
C VAL A 334 -31.41 51.31 2.03
N LYS A 335 -31.20 50.11 1.48
CA LYS A 335 -32.14 48.98 1.53
C LYS A 335 -31.38 47.68 1.82
N GLY A 336 -31.91 46.86 2.73
CA GLY A 336 -31.35 45.56 3.10
C GLY A 336 -30.41 45.57 4.32
N GLU A 337 -30.13 44.39 4.86
CA GLU A 337 -29.30 44.21 6.07
C GLU A 337 -27.79 44.32 5.76
N PRO A 338 -26.98 44.86 6.69
CA PRO A 338 -25.52 44.85 6.58
C PRO A 338 -24.98 43.42 6.40
N GLY A 339 -24.09 43.22 5.42
CA GLY A 339 -23.48 41.91 5.15
C GLY A 339 -24.30 40.93 4.31
N SER A 340 -25.53 41.29 3.92
CA SER A 340 -26.32 40.53 2.93
C SER A 340 -25.75 40.69 1.50
N PRO A 341 -26.07 39.81 0.54
CA PRO A 341 -25.64 39.99 -0.84
C PRO A 341 -26.21 41.29 -1.45
N LEU A 342 -25.47 41.92 -2.37
CA LEU A 342 -25.95 43.04 -3.18
C LEU A 342 -26.84 42.52 -4.31
N ASN A 343 -28.03 43.09 -4.44
CA ASN A 343 -28.96 42.85 -5.52
C ASN A 343 -28.94 44.00 -6.54
N ASP A 344 -29.52 43.76 -7.70
CA ASP A 344 -29.65 44.77 -8.74
C ASP A 344 -30.44 46.01 -8.25
N GLY A 345 -29.84 47.18 -8.41
CA GLY A 345 -30.38 48.46 -7.97
C GLY A 345 -30.11 48.82 -6.50
N ASP A 346 -29.41 47.97 -5.73
CA ASP A 346 -29.09 48.25 -4.32
C ASP A 346 -28.17 49.47 -4.20
N VAL A 347 -28.53 50.37 -3.26
CA VAL A 347 -27.76 51.57 -2.95
C VAL A 347 -27.17 51.47 -1.55
N PHE A 348 -25.88 51.74 -1.42
CA PHE A 348 -25.18 51.81 -0.15
C PHE A 348 -24.30 53.05 -0.07
N LYS A 349 -24.07 53.53 1.16
CA LYS A 349 -23.30 54.74 1.46
C LYS A 349 -22.02 54.37 2.17
N VAL A 350 -20.95 55.06 1.77
CA VAL A 350 -19.63 54.97 2.40
C VAL A 350 -19.08 56.39 2.50
N ALA A 351 -18.97 56.92 3.72
CA ALA A 351 -18.59 58.31 3.99
C ALA A 351 -19.42 59.32 3.15
N ASN A 352 -18.76 60.19 2.38
CA ASN A 352 -19.38 61.21 1.54
C ASN A 352 -19.94 60.70 0.20
N TYR A 353 -19.87 59.40 -0.10
CA TYR A 353 -20.30 58.85 -1.38
C TYR A 353 -21.46 57.86 -1.24
N SER A 354 -22.35 57.89 -2.22
CA SER A 354 -23.36 56.84 -2.44
C SER A 354 -22.98 56.01 -3.65
N PHE A 355 -23.22 54.70 -3.56
CA PHE A 355 -22.91 53.71 -4.59
C PHE A 355 -24.17 52.92 -4.91
N ARG A 356 -24.50 52.78 -6.20
CA ARG A 356 -25.55 51.90 -6.69
C ARG A 356 -24.90 50.74 -7.45
N TYR A 357 -25.27 49.52 -7.07
CA TYR A 357 -24.85 48.32 -7.77
C TYR A 357 -25.95 47.89 -8.75
N THR A 358 -25.57 47.62 -10.00
CA THR A 358 -26.45 47.08 -11.03
C THR A 358 -25.86 45.82 -11.65
N VAL A 359 -26.70 44.82 -11.88
CA VAL A 359 -26.27 43.56 -12.52
C VAL A 359 -26.37 43.74 -14.03
N SER A 360 -25.28 43.39 -14.75
CA SER A 360 -25.27 43.39 -16.22
C SER A 360 -25.92 42.15 -16.80
#